data_AF-A0A6L3XKQ5-F1
#
_entry.id   AF-A0A6L3XKQ5-F1
#
_cell.length_a   1.000
_cell.length_b   1.000
_cell.length_c   1.000
_cell.angle_alpha   90.00
_cell.angle_beta   90.00
_cell.angle_gamma   90.00
#
_symmetry.space_group_name_H-M   'P 1'
#
loop_
_entity.id
_entity.type
_entity.pdbx_description
1 polymer ?
#
loop_
_entity_poly.entity_id
_entity_poly.type
_entity_poly.pdbx_seq_one_letter_code
_entity_poly.pdbx_strand_id
1 'polypeptide(L)'
;FGRRCQGWFEDDEGHREQCDFRFRFKNCPQCNAENDIAARRCRECDTVLVDPDDMLKAALKLKDALVLRCSGMALQPGADEKGEWLKITYYDEDGADVSERFRVQTPAQRTAFEQLFIRPHTRTPGVPLRWITVADIVRQQALLRHPDFVVARKKGQFWQVREKVFDYEGRFRRANELRG
;
A
#
# COMPACT_ATOMS: atom_id res chain seq x y z
N PHE A 1 0.14 -0.10 17.07
CA PHE A 1 -0.66 -1.17 16.43
C PHE A 1 0.29 -2.19 15.82
N GLY A 2 0.11 -3.48 16.11
CA GLY A 2 0.96 -4.56 15.57
C GLY A 2 0.50 -5.05 14.19
N ARG A 3 1.30 -5.90 13.54
CA ARG A 3 0.99 -6.48 12.20
C ARG A 3 -0.06 -7.60 12.27
N ARG A 4 -0.12 -8.31 13.40
CA ARG A 4 -1.02 -9.46 13.65
C ARG A 4 -1.71 -9.33 15.01
N CYS A 5 -2.91 -9.90 15.13
CA CYS A 5 -3.59 -10.08 16.41
C CYS A 5 -2.70 -10.83 17.41
N GLN A 6 -2.71 -10.41 18.68
CA GLN A 6 -1.96 -11.03 19.78
C GLN A 6 -2.84 -11.94 20.65
N GLY A 7 -4.14 -12.05 20.32
CA GLY A 7 -5.05 -12.97 20.99
C GLY A 7 -4.72 -14.43 20.66
N TRP A 8 -5.08 -15.31 21.59
CA TRP A 8 -4.97 -16.75 21.44
C TRP A 8 -6.24 -17.40 21.98
N PHE A 9 -6.53 -18.60 21.51
CA PHE A 9 -7.63 -19.45 21.94
C PHE A 9 -7.02 -20.74 22.50
N GLU A 10 -7.65 -21.32 23.51
CA GLU A 10 -7.31 -22.65 24.02
C GLU A 10 -8.45 -23.59 23.60
N ASP A 11 -8.13 -24.72 22.98
CA ASP A 11 -9.12 -25.75 22.72
C ASP A 11 -9.40 -26.58 24.00
N ASP A 12 -10.41 -27.46 23.93
CA ASP A 12 -10.80 -28.32 25.05
C ASP A 12 -9.69 -29.33 25.45
N GLU A 13 -8.65 -29.49 24.62
CA GLU A 13 -7.48 -30.34 24.84
C GLU A 13 -6.27 -29.57 25.43
N GLY A 14 -6.41 -28.25 25.65
CA GLY A 14 -5.36 -27.39 26.20
C GLY A 14 -4.35 -26.86 25.16
N HIS A 15 -4.58 -27.09 23.87
CA HIS A 15 -3.74 -26.53 22.82
C HIS A 15 -4.06 -25.05 22.61
N ARG A 16 -3.00 -24.22 22.63
CA ARG A 16 -3.11 -22.79 22.37
C ARG A 16 -2.88 -22.48 20.91
N GLU A 17 -3.88 -21.90 20.26
CA GLU A 17 -3.80 -21.40 18.90
C GLU A 17 -3.81 -19.86 18.88
N GLN A 18 -2.84 -19.25 18.19
CA GLN A 18 -2.78 -17.80 18.05
C GLN A 18 -3.71 -17.33 16.93
N CYS A 19 -4.52 -16.30 17.22
CA CYS A 19 -5.36 -15.63 16.24
C CYS A 19 -4.58 -15.29 14.95
N ASP A 20 -5.13 -15.68 13.81
CA ASP A 20 -4.51 -15.56 12.51
C ASP A 20 -4.82 -14.22 11.81
N PHE A 21 -5.72 -13.41 12.37
CA PHE A 21 -6.10 -12.12 11.84
C PHE A 21 -4.88 -11.18 11.72
N ARG A 22 -4.68 -10.66 10.51
CA ARG A 22 -3.58 -9.74 10.18
C ARG A 22 -4.12 -8.35 9.87
N PHE A 23 -3.60 -7.37 10.59
CA PHE A 23 -3.84 -5.96 10.30
C PHE A 23 -3.07 -5.50 9.05
N ARG A 24 -1.92 -6.12 8.79
CA ARG A 24 -1.01 -5.81 7.69
C ARG A 24 -0.47 -7.11 7.11
N PHE A 25 -0.61 -7.28 5.81
CA PHE A 25 -0.18 -8.50 5.14
C PHE A 25 0.21 -8.21 3.69
N LYS A 26 0.92 -9.16 3.08
CA LYS A 26 1.08 -9.28 1.63
C LYS A 26 0.46 -10.58 1.16
N ASN A 27 -0.15 -10.56 -0.03
CA ASN A 27 -0.77 -11.75 -0.59
C ASN A 27 0.26 -12.62 -1.31
N CYS A 28 0.11 -13.93 -1.18
CA CYS A 28 0.85 -14.86 -2.00
C CYS A 28 0.39 -14.74 -3.46
N PRO A 29 1.30 -14.58 -4.44
CA PRO A 29 0.91 -14.52 -5.85
C PRO A 29 0.38 -15.85 -6.40
N GLN A 30 0.63 -16.97 -5.71
CA GLN A 30 0.21 -18.30 -6.15
C GLN A 30 -1.14 -18.73 -5.55
N CYS A 31 -1.29 -18.63 -4.22
CA CYS A 31 -2.50 -19.11 -3.53
C CYS A 31 -3.33 -17.99 -2.89
N ASN A 32 -2.92 -16.73 -3.03
CA ASN A 32 -3.58 -15.55 -2.46
C ASN A 32 -3.67 -15.52 -0.92
N ALA A 33 -2.96 -16.43 -0.23
CA ALA A 33 -2.88 -16.43 1.22
C ALA A 33 -2.30 -15.13 1.78
N GLU A 34 -2.88 -14.64 2.87
CA GLU A 34 -2.36 -13.51 3.62
C GLU A 34 -1.11 -13.91 4.41
N ASN A 35 0.01 -13.24 4.14
CA ASN A 35 1.28 -13.49 4.77
C ASN A 35 1.77 -12.25 5.52
N ASP A 36 2.59 -12.44 6.55
CA ASP A 36 3.28 -11.31 7.17
C ASP A 36 4.08 -10.53 6.11
N ILE A 37 4.13 -9.20 6.19
CA ILE A 37 4.84 -8.36 5.22
C ILE A 37 6.32 -8.78 5.13
N ALA A 38 6.92 -9.21 6.25
CA ALA A 38 8.30 -9.70 6.31
C ALA A 38 8.46 -11.18 5.93
N ALA A 39 7.38 -11.92 5.67
CA ALA A 39 7.46 -13.33 5.31
C ALA A 39 8.20 -13.53 3.99
N ARG A 40 9.21 -14.42 3.97
CA ARG A 40 9.95 -14.76 2.74
C ARG A 40 9.31 -15.89 1.94
N ARG A 41 8.46 -16.69 2.59
CA ARG A 41 7.73 -17.81 1.99
C ARG A 41 6.28 -17.75 2.41
N CYS A 42 5.41 -18.25 1.54
CA CYS A 42 3.99 -18.38 1.83
C CYS A 42 3.77 -19.40 2.94
N ARG A 43 3.00 -19.05 3.96
CA ARG A 43 2.65 -19.97 5.07
C ARG A 43 1.80 -21.16 4.62
N GLU A 44 1.10 -21.07 3.49
CA GLU A 44 0.19 -22.12 3.01
C GLU A 44 0.79 -23.00 1.92
N CYS A 45 1.53 -22.43 0.96
CA CYS A 45 2.05 -23.18 -0.19
C CYS A 45 3.58 -23.20 -0.31
N ASP A 46 4.30 -22.64 0.67
CA ASP A 46 5.77 -22.53 0.75
C ASP A 46 6.47 -21.78 -0.41
N THR A 47 5.71 -21.26 -1.37
CA THR A 47 6.23 -20.46 -2.49
C THR A 47 7.00 -19.25 -1.98
N VAL A 48 8.18 -19.02 -2.54
CA VAL A 48 8.99 -17.85 -2.23
C VAL A 48 8.22 -16.59 -2.61
N LEU A 49 7.99 -15.74 -1.61
CA LEU A 49 7.34 -14.46 -1.80
C LEU A 49 8.37 -13.47 -2.32
N VAL A 50 8.00 -12.68 -3.32
CA VAL A 50 8.88 -11.64 -3.87
C VAL A 50 9.28 -10.70 -2.74
N ASP A 51 10.59 -10.59 -2.53
CA ASP A 51 11.15 -9.66 -1.55
C ASP A 51 11.06 -8.23 -2.11
N PRO A 52 10.66 -7.24 -1.29
CA PRO A 52 10.64 -5.84 -1.72
C PRO A 52 11.98 -5.36 -2.28
N ASP A 53 13.13 -5.85 -1.78
CA ASP A 53 14.46 -5.49 -2.30
C ASP A 53 14.65 -6.00 -3.73
N ASP A 54 14.27 -7.25 -3.99
CA ASP A 54 14.39 -7.84 -5.32
C ASP A 54 13.45 -7.16 -6.32
N MET A 55 12.24 -6.80 -5.88
CA MET A 55 11.29 -6.02 -6.69
C MET A 55 11.85 -4.64 -7.04
N LEU A 56 12.37 -3.90 -6.04
CA LEU A 56 12.96 -2.57 -6.25
C LEU A 56 14.20 -2.66 -7.15
N LYS A 57 15.09 -3.62 -6.90
CA LYS A 57 16.29 -3.86 -7.71
C LYS A 57 15.94 -4.24 -9.15
N ALA A 58 14.90 -5.04 -9.36
CA ALA A 58 14.41 -5.38 -10.70
C ALA A 58 13.84 -4.15 -11.41
N ALA A 59 13.04 -3.34 -10.71
CA ALA A 59 12.49 -2.10 -11.26
C ALA A 59 13.58 -1.10 -11.66
N LEU A 60 14.62 -0.92 -10.83
CA LEU A 60 15.76 -0.03 -11.11
C LEU A 60 16.56 -0.42 -12.37
N LYS A 61 16.49 -1.68 -12.82
CA LYS A 61 17.15 -2.15 -14.05
C LYS A 61 16.37 -1.83 -15.32
N LEU A 62 15.09 -1.50 -15.19
CA LEU A 62 14.20 -1.25 -16.33
C LEU A 62 14.26 0.23 -16.72
N LYS A 63 14.53 0.51 -18.00
CA LYS A 63 14.59 1.88 -18.52
C LYS A 63 13.23 2.60 -18.54
N ASP A 64 12.14 1.83 -18.56
CA ASP A 64 10.77 2.31 -18.59
C ASP A 64 10.09 2.23 -17.22
N ALA A 65 10.86 2.05 -16.14
CA ALA A 65 10.39 2.08 -14.77
C ALA A 65 10.91 3.32 -14.04
N LEU A 66 10.08 3.84 -13.14
CA LEU A 66 10.41 4.88 -12.19
C LEU A 66 10.29 4.27 -10.80
N VAL A 67 11.34 4.38 -10.00
CA VAL A 67 11.33 4.01 -8.59
C VAL A 67 11.48 5.28 -7.78
N LEU A 68 10.39 5.70 -7.15
CA LEU A 68 10.29 6.95 -6.40
C LEU A 68 10.42 6.62 -4.91
N ARG A 69 11.43 7.20 -4.24
CA ARG A 69 11.60 7.15 -2.79
C ARG A 69 10.67 8.15 -2.15
N CYS A 70 9.52 7.68 -1.69
CA CYS A 70 8.40 8.55 -1.37
C CYS A 70 8.61 9.23 -0.02
N SER A 71 8.72 10.55 -0.05
CA SER A 71 8.88 11.44 1.11
C SER A 71 7.53 12.03 1.56
N GLY A 72 6.53 12.03 0.67
CA GLY A 72 5.22 12.57 0.97
C GLY A 72 4.18 12.29 -0.12
N MET A 73 2.93 12.60 0.20
CA MET A 73 1.83 12.55 -0.75
C MET A 73 0.89 13.75 -0.59
N ALA A 74 0.33 14.21 -1.70
CA ALA A 74 -0.73 15.23 -1.72
C ALA A 74 -2.01 14.66 -2.33
N LEU A 75 -3.14 15.07 -1.76
CA LEU A 75 -4.48 14.69 -2.20
C LEU A 75 -5.18 15.88 -2.83
N GLN A 76 -5.62 15.72 -4.07
CA GLN A 76 -6.35 16.75 -4.81
C GLN A 76 -7.74 16.21 -5.18
N PRO A 77 -8.81 16.71 -4.54
CA PRO A 77 -10.16 16.36 -4.91
C PRO A 77 -10.58 17.11 -6.17
N GLY A 78 -11.51 16.52 -6.92
CA GLY A 78 -12.19 17.21 -8.02
C GLY A 78 -13.46 16.49 -8.44
N ALA A 79 -14.22 17.13 -9.31
CA ALA A 79 -15.42 16.57 -9.91
C ALA A 79 -15.48 16.97 -11.37
N ASP A 80 -16.07 16.11 -12.19
CA ASP A 80 -16.43 16.42 -13.57
C ASP A 80 -17.81 15.78 -13.88
N GLU A 81 -18.26 15.85 -15.13
CA GLU A 81 -19.54 15.27 -15.58
C GLU A 81 -19.68 13.78 -15.26
N LYS A 82 -18.56 13.07 -15.07
CA LYS A 82 -18.53 11.63 -14.73
C LYS A 82 -18.40 11.40 -13.22
N GLY A 83 -18.63 12.44 -12.41
CA GLY A 83 -18.67 12.38 -10.96
C GLY A 83 -17.35 12.75 -10.26
N GLU A 84 -17.33 12.51 -8.96
CA GLU A 84 -16.19 12.84 -8.10
C GLU A 84 -14.96 11.96 -8.37
N TRP A 85 -13.79 12.55 -8.18
CA TRP A 85 -12.50 11.89 -8.30
C TRP A 85 -11.48 12.47 -7.32
N LEU A 86 -10.50 11.65 -6.96
CA LEU A 86 -9.37 12.02 -6.13
C LEU A 86 -8.08 11.71 -6.88
N LYS A 87 -7.23 12.72 -7.07
CA LYS A 87 -5.88 12.55 -7.57
C LYS A 87 -4.92 12.50 -6.38
N ILE A 88 -4.07 11.50 -6.36
CA ILE A 88 -3.00 11.33 -5.37
C ILE A 88 -1.68 11.51 -6.10
N THR A 89 -0.85 12.41 -5.59
CA THR A 89 0.50 12.65 -6.12
C THR A 89 1.50 12.28 -5.04
N TYR A 90 2.47 11.45 -5.39
CA TYR A 90 3.58 11.02 -4.53
C TYR A 90 4.83 11.78 -4.96
N TYR A 91 5.59 12.25 -3.99
CA TYR A 91 6.81 13.05 -4.21
C TYR A 91 8.01 12.36 -3.58
N ASP A 92 9.18 12.49 -4.20
CA ASP A 92 10.44 12.18 -3.53
C ASP A 92 11.11 13.41 -2.90
N GLU A 93 12.29 13.19 -2.34
CA GLU A 93 13.14 14.22 -1.75
C GLU A 93 13.79 15.14 -2.79
N ASP A 94 13.88 14.69 -4.05
CA ASP A 94 14.55 15.38 -5.16
C ASP A 94 13.57 16.18 -6.04
N GLY A 95 12.27 16.15 -5.70
CA GLY A 95 11.20 16.86 -6.39
C GLY A 95 10.55 16.12 -7.56
N ALA A 96 10.92 14.86 -7.81
CA ALA A 96 10.22 14.03 -8.77
C ALA A 96 8.85 13.61 -8.23
N ASP A 97 7.88 13.46 -9.14
CA ASP A 97 6.53 13.08 -8.78
C ASP A 97 5.93 12.00 -9.68
N VAL A 98 4.97 11.26 -9.12
CA VAL A 98 4.08 10.40 -9.89
C VAL A 98 2.68 10.47 -9.29
N SER A 99 1.67 10.40 -10.14
CA SER A 99 0.27 10.48 -9.69
C SER A 99 -0.58 9.32 -10.16
N GLU A 100 -1.60 9.02 -9.38
CA GLU A 100 -2.70 8.14 -9.74
C GLU A 100 -4.03 8.85 -9.45
N ARG A 101 -5.10 8.46 -10.16
CA ARG A 101 -6.42 9.06 -10.01
C ARG A 101 -7.48 7.98 -9.85
N PHE A 102 -8.32 8.15 -8.85
CA PHE A 102 -9.46 7.29 -8.59
C PHE A 102 -10.74 8.06 -8.80
N ARG A 103 -11.70 7.45 -9.48
CA ARG A 103 -13.11 7.89 -9.45
C ARG A 103 -13.80 7.17 -8.30
N VAL A 104 -14.81 7.80 -7.71
CA VAL A 104 -15.57 7.24 -6.58
C VAL A 104 -17.09 7.36 -6.76
N GLN A 105 -17.55 7.54 -7.98
CA GLN A 105 -18.97 7.77 -8.29
C GLN A 105 -19.81 6.51 -8.17
N THR A 106 -19.32 5.38 -8.70
CA THR A 106 -20.09 4.12 -8.71
C THR A 106 -19.69 3.22 -7.53
N PRO A 107 -20.56 2.28 -7.09
CA PRO A 107 -20.21 1.34 -6.02
C PRO A 107 -18.93 0.55 -6.32
N ALA A 108 -18.76 0.06 -7.55
CA ALA A 108 -17.54 -0.65 -7.96
C ALA A 108 -16.28 0.23 -7.88
N GLN A 109 -16.39 1.50 -8.26
CA GLN A 109 -15.31 2.47 -8.13
C GLN A 109 -14.94 2.73 -6.66
N ARG A 110 -15.94 2.87 -5.79
CA ARG A 110 -15.72 3.03 -4.34
C ARG A 110 -15.04 1.80 -3.74
N THR A 111 -15.50 0.59 -4.07
CA THR A 111 -14.86 -0.66 -3.63
C THR A 111 -13.40 -0.76 -4.11
N ALA A 112 -13.14 -0.45 -5.38
CA ALA A 112 -11.78 -0.45 -5.91
C ALA A 112 -10.89 0.58 -5.20
N PHE A 113 -11.41 1.78 -4.96
CA PHE A 113 -10.70 2.82 -4.22
C PHE A 113 -10.41 2.42 -2.78
N GLU A 114 -11.36 1.80 -2.09
CA GLU A 114 -11.14 1.29 -0.74
C GLU A 114 -10.05 0.21 -0.69
N GLN A 115 -10.09 -0.72 -1.63
CA GLN A 115 -9.12 -1.82 -1.70
C GLN A 115 -7.71 -1.35 -2.10
N LEU A 116 -7.61 -0.49 -3.12
CA LEU A 116 -6.33 -0.10 -3.72
C LEU A 116 -5.69 1.12 -3.07
N PHE A 117 -6.48 1.95 -2.39
CA PHE A 117 -5.99 3.16 -1.74
C PHE A 117 -6.23 3.15 -0.22
N ILE A 118 -7.48 3.14 0.25
CA ILE A 118 -7.76 3.34 1.68
C ILE A 118 -7.14 2.25 2.56
N ARG A 119 -7.30 0.97 2.21
CA ARG A 119 -6.76 -0.14 3.02
C ARG A 119 -5.23 -0.12 3.13
N PRO A 120 -4.44 0.07 2.04
CA PRO A 120 -2.99 0.23 2.17
C PRO A 120 -2.57 1.50 2.92
N HIS A 121 -3.27 2.62 2.72
CA HIS A 121 -2.84 3.94 3.21
C HIS A 121 -3.37 4.30 4.60
N THR A 122 -4.40 3.66 5.15
CA THR A 122 -4.86 3.95 6.52
C THR A 122 -3.74 3.67 7.52
N ARG A 123 -3.53 4.53 8.52
CA ARG A 123 -2.61 4.30 9.64
C ARG A 123 -3.19 3.36 10.70
N THR A 124 -4.51 3.22 10.73
CA THR A 124 -5.26 2.39 11.67
C THR A 124 -5.92 1.22 10.92
N PRO A 125 -5.13 0.21 10.50
CA PRO A 125 -5.67 -0.97 9.86
C PRO A 125 -6.71 -1.66 10.75
N GLY A 126 -7.78 -2.18 10.16
CA GLY A 126 -8.90 -2.80 10.87
C GLY A 126 -9.97 -1.82 11.37
N VAL A 127 -9.69 -0.51 11.43
CA VAL A 127 -10.68 0.53 11.70
C VAL A 127 -11.14 1.16 10.38
N PRO A 128 -12.41 1.00 9.98
CA PRO A 128 -12.90 1.60 8.73
C PRO A 128 -12.81 3.12 8.78
N LEU A 129 -12.15 3.72 7.76
CA LEU A 129 -12.19 5.16 7.54
C LEU A 129 -13.57 5.48 6.95
N ARG A 130 -14.37 6.28 7.67
CA ARG A 130 -15.71 6.67 7.21
C ARG A 130 -15.60 7.90 6.30
N TRP A 131 -16.15 7.82 5.11
CA TRP A 131 -16.17 8.91 4.13
C TRP A 131 -17.40 8.80 3.23
N ILE A 132 -17.92 9.94 2.78
CA ILE A 132 -19.01 9.99 1.80
C ILE A 132 -18.48 10.58 0.49
N THR A 133 -17.71 11.66 0.58
CA THR A 133 -17.15 12.41 -0.55
C THR A 133 -15.62 12.35 -0.55
N VAL A 134 -15.00 12.75 -1.66
CA VAL A 134 -13.54 12.87 -1.73
C VAL A 134 -12.99 13.94 -0.78
N ALA A 135 -13.79 14.95 -0.45
CA ALA A 135 -13.42 16.00 0.50
C ALA A 135 -13.26 15.46 1.93
N ASP A 136 -14.08 14.48 2.34
CA ASP A 136 -13.96 13.85 3.66
C ASP A 136 -12.62 13.13 3.83
N ILE A 137 -12.08 12.56 2.75
CA ILE A 137 -10.79 11.87 2.73
C ILE A 137 -9.66 12.88 2.91
N VAL A 138 -9.72 14.01 2.19
CA VAL A 138 -8.73 15.08 2.29
C VAL A 138 -8.68 15.64 3.71
N ARG A 139 -9.85 15.88 4.34
CA ARG A 139 -9.93 16.31 5.76
C ARG A 139 -9.32 15.29 6.72
N GLN A 140 -9.35 14.01 6.38
CA GLN A 140 -8.82 12.91 7.17
C GLN A 140 -7.41 12.46 6.71
N GLN A 141 -6.69 13.27 5.91
CA GLN A 141 -5.36 12.90 5.39
C GLN A 141 -4.36 12.53 6.49
N ALA A 142 -4.47 13.10 7.69
CA ALA A 142 -3.62 12.76 8.83
C ALA A 142 -3.75 11.28 9.28
N LEU A 143 -4.89 10.64 9.01
CA LEU A 143 -5.12 9.22 9.26
C LEU A 143 -4.51 8.34 8.17
N LEU A 144 -3.98 8.93 7.10
CA LEU A 144 -3.34 8.24 6.00
C LEU A 144 -1.81 8.34 6.09
N ARG A 145 -1.13 7.37 5.51
CA ARG A 145 0.33 7.34 5.33
C ARG A 145 0.66 7.21 3.86
N HIS A 146 1.78 7.80 3.45
CA HIS A 146 2.37 7.55 2.15
C HIS A 146 3.16 6.22 2.19
N PRO A 147 3.38 5.57 1.04
CA PRO A 147 4.31 4.45 0.93
C PRO A 147 5.76 4.91 1.15
N ASP A 148 6.66 3.98 1.44
CA ASP A 148 8.11 4.22 1.48
C ASP A 148 8.68 4.31 0.04
N PHE A 149 8.15 3.51 -0.87
CA PHE A 149 8.52 3.53 -2.30
C PHE A 149 7.29 3.42 -3.19
N VAL A 150 7.34 4.11 -4.34
CA VAL A 150 6.36 3.97 -5.42
C VAL A 150 7.09 3.51 -6.67
N VAL A 151 6.63 2.42 -7.27
CA VAL A 151 7.13 1.96 -8.57
C VAL A 151 6.09 2.29 -9.63
N ALA A 152 6.50 3.01 -10.66
CA ALA A 152 5.68 3.33 -11.81
C ALA A 152 6.32 2.82 -13.10
N ARG A 153 5.49 2.59 -14.12
CA ARG A 153 5.93 2.20 -15.46
C ARG A 153 5.46 3.21 -16.48
N LYS A 154 6.27 3.45 -17.50
CA LYS A 154 5.92 4.35 -18.59
C LYS A 154 4.86 3.69 -19.47
N LYS A 155 3.71 4.36 -19.63
CA LYS A 155 2.62 3.95 -20.53
C LYS A 155 2.37 5.09 -21.52
N GLY A 156 2.97 4.97 -22.71
CA GLY A 156 3.03 6.07 -23.68
C GLY A 156 3.88 7.22 -23.13
N GLN A 157 3.27 8.39 -22.94
CA GLN A 157 3.95 9.58 -22.40
C GLN A 157 3.78 9.75 -20.89
N PHE A 158 2.99 8.89 -20.23
CA PHE A 158 2.63 9.07 -18.82
C PHE A 158 3.21 7.96 -17.95
N TRP A 159 3.50 8.29 -16.69
CA TRP A 159 3.83 7.32 -15.66
C TRP A 159 2.55 6.72 -15.06
N GLN A 160 2.49 5.40 -14.96
CA GLN A 160 1.43 4.67 -14.30
C GLN A 160 1.98 3.99 -13.06
N VAL A 161 1.45 4.34 -11.88
CA VAL A 161 1.76 3.62 -10.63
C VAL A 161 1.38 2.15 -10.77
N ARG A 162 2.32 1.28 -10.42
CA ARG A 162 2.15 -0.18 -10.45
C ARG A 162 2.21 -0.78 -9.05
N GLU A 163 3.23 -0.41 -8.29
CA GLU A 163 3.43 -0.95 -6.94
C GLU A 163 3.67 0.18 -5.93
N LYS A 164 3.21 -0.05 -4.70
CA LYS A 164 3.41 0.83 -3.56
C LYS A 164 3.92 -0.02 -2.41
N VAL A 165 5.14 0.28 -1.95
CA VAL A 165 5.79 -0.46 -0.86
C VAL A 165 5.59 0.31 0.42
N PHE A 166 5.02 -0.34 1.43
CA PHE A 166 4.86 0.22 2.78
C PHE A 166 5.60 -0.64 3.79
N ASP A 167 5.93 -0.04 4.94
CA ASP A 167 6.58 -0.73 6.06
C ASP A 167 7.90 -1.40 5.60
N TYR A 168 8.63 -0.73 4.70
CA TYR A 168 9.82 -1.27 4.10
C TYR A 168 10.96 -1.41 5.14
N GLU A 169 11.46 -2.64 5.29
CA GLU A 169 12.54 -3.03 6.20
C GLU A 169 13.60 -3.80 5.41
N GLY A 170 14.32 -3.09 4.53
CA GLY A 170 15.33 -3.69 3.66
C GLY A 170 16.59 -2.85 3.50
N ARG A 171 17.36 -3.13 2.46
CA ARG A 171 18.68 -2.50 2.24
C ARG A 171 18.63 -1.10 1.63
N PHE A 172 17.56 -0.76 0.92
CA PHE A 172 17.40 0.54 0.28
C PHE A 172 17.06 1.61 1.32
N ARG A 173 17.67 2.79 1.22
CA ARG A 173 17.37 3.91 2.14
C ARG A 173 15.96 4.44 1.90
N ARG A 174 15.18 4.63 2.96
CA ARG A 174 13.88 5.35 2.92
C ARG A 174 14.07 6.86 2.95
N ALA A 175 13.11 7.64 2.43
CA ALA A 175 13.22 9.10 2.40
C ALA A 175 13.44 9.72 3.79
N ASN A 176 12.80 9.17 4.82
CA ASN A 176 12.86 9.66 6.21
C ASN A 176 14.03 9.08 7.03
N GLU A 177 14.87 8.22 6.44
CA GLU A 177 16.05 7.70 7.11
C GLU A 177 17.24 8.65 6.93
N LEU A 178 17.60 9.33 8.01
CA LEU A 178 18.91 9.96 8.16
C LEU A 178 19.92 8.83 8.41
N ARG A 179 20.82 8.56 7.46
CA ARG A 179 22.07 7.87 7.78
C ARG A 179 23.16 8.92 7.92
N GLY A 180 23.76 8.97 9.12
CA GLY A 180 25.17 9.31 9.26
C GLY A 180 26.04 8.17 8.77
#